data_AF-A0A453EAS5-F1
#
_entry.id   AF-A0A453EAS5-F1
#
_cell.length_a   1.000
_cell.length_b   1.000
_cell.length_c   1.000
_cell.angle_alpha   90.00
_cell.angle_beta   90.00
_cell.angle_gamma   90.00
#
_symmetry.space_group_name_H-M   'P 1'
#
loop_
_entity.id
_entity.type
_entity.pdbx_description
1 polymer ?
#
loop_
_entity_poly.entity_id
_entity_poly.type
_entity_poly.pdbx_seq_one_letter_code
_entity_poly.pdbx_strand_id
1 'polypeptide(L)'
;MLPTWKAHLMNKVGRLAFVKAILSAIPIHQLLALAPPKKTIRALEKIQRGFLWAGRAEANGGHCHVNWQRVARPLPLGGLGVRDLGRTSLALRTRWLWFSRTDSTRAWAGLDLQFTAEERAFFFASTTMQLGNGTEALFWEDRWIGGRSVCEIAPLLYACIPKRRRKLRTVADGLQANQWARDIHGTIGIQRLRLQQRSTLDVRPAHEDQR
;
A
#
# COMPACT_ATOMS: atom_id res chain seq x y z
N MET A 1 -0.48 -22.08 -22.26
CA MET A 1 -1.36 -20.97 -22.73
C MET A 1 -2.20 -21.49 -23.87
N LEU A 2 -3.46 -21.02 -24.04
CA LEU A 2 -4.24 -21.45 -25.20
C LEU A 2 -3.48 -21.12 -26.48
N PRO A 3 -3.41 -22.05 -27.44
CA PRO A 3 -2.81 -21.76 -28.72
C PRO A 3 -3.62 -20.67 -29.43
N THR A 4 -2.90 -19.77 -30.08
CA THR A 4 -3.41 -18.53 -30.69
C THR A 4 -4.62 -18.75 -31.60
N TRP A 5 -4.73 -19.92 -32.24
CA TRP A 5 -5.84 -20.27 -33.13
C TRP A 5 -7.20 -20.31 -32.43
N LYS A 6 -7.28 -20.68 -31.14
CA LYS A 6 -8.54 -20.68 -30.37
C LYS A 6 -9.06 -19.26 -30.13
N ALA A 7 -8.18 -18.26 -30.08
CA ALA A 7 -8.57 -16.87 -29.87
C ALA A 7 -9.23 -16.26 -31.13
N HIS A 8 -8.86 -16.73 -32.32
CA HIS A 8 -9.46 -16.27 -33.59
C HIS A 8 -10.92 -16.73 -33.74
N LEU A 9 -11.27 -17.87 -33.15
CA LEU A 9 -12.63 -18.42 -33.14
C LEU A 9 -13.58 -17.69 -32.16
N MET A 10 -13.08 -16.73 -31.38
CA MET A 10 -13.86 -16.04 -30.35
C MET A 10 -14.24 -14.61 -30.74
N ASN A 11 -15.50 -14.26 -30.55
CA ASN A 11 -15.94 -12.87 -30.63
C ASN A 11 -15.30 -12.01 -29.52
N LYS A 12 -15.39 -10.67 -29.62
CA LYS A 12 -14.77 -9.75 -28.65
C LYS A 12 -15.26 -9.96 -27.21
N VAL A 13 -16.54 -10.28 -27.04
CA VAL A 13 -17.15 -10.53 -25.72
C VAL A 13 -16.58 -11.79 -25.07
N GLY A 14 -16.48 -12.88 -25.82
CA GLY A 14 -15.86 -14.12 -25.36
C GLY A 14 -14.38 -13.92 -25.02
N ARG A 15 -13.65 -13.15 -25.83
CA ARG A 15 -12.25 -12.81 -25.55
C ARG A 15 -12.11 -11.98 -24.27
N LEU A 16 -13.00 -11.02 -24.04
CA LEU A 16 -13.05 -10.25 -22.80
C LEU A 16 -13.33 -11.14 -21.58
N ALA A 17 -14.33 -12.03 -21.68
CA ALA A 17 -14.63 -12.98 -20.62
C ALA A 17 -13.42 -13.86 -20.28
N PHE A 18 -12.73 -14.34 -21.31
CA PHE A 18 -11.51 -15.15 -21.16
C PHE A 18 -10.36 -14.37 -20.51
N VAL A 19 -10.14 -13.12 -20.92
CA VAL A 19 -9.12 -12.26 -20.30
C VAL A 19 -9.40 -12.09 -18.81
N LYS A 20 -10.65 -11.78 -18.45
CA LYS A 20 -11.08 -11.58 -17.06
C LYS A 20 -10.93 -12.84 -16.20
N ALA A 21 -11.42 -13.98 -16.70
CA ALA A 21 -11.49 -15.22 -15.94
C ALA A 21 -10.16 -15.97 -15.90
N ILE A 22 -9.42 -16.01 -17.01
CA ILE A 22 -8.26 -16.91 -17.17
C ILE A 22 -6.96 -16.13 -17.24
N LEU A 23 -6.80 -15.20 -18.20
CA LEU A 23 -5.50 -14.53 -18.37
C LEU A 23 -5.13 -13.63 -17.19
N SER A 24 -6.11 -13.03 -16.51
CA SER A 24 -5.85 -12.31 -15.26
C SER A 24 -5.58 -13.26 -14.08
N ALA A 25 -6.04 -14.51 -14.13
CA ALA A 25 -5.87 -15.48 -13.04
C ALA A 25 -4.50 -16.17 -13.04
N ILE A 26 -3.97 -16.50 -14.23
CA ILE A 26 -2.66 -17.16 -14.39
C ILE A 26 -1.54 -16.52 -13.54
N PRO A 27 -1.32 -15.19 -13.54
CA PRO A 27 -0.21 -14.61 -12.79
C PRO A 27 -0.48 -14.49 -11.28
N ILE A 28 -1.69 -14.74 -10.76
CA ILE A 28 -2.05 -14.44 -9.37
C ILE A 28 -1.06 -15.01 -8.36
N HIS A 29 -0.73 -16.30 -8.47
CA HIS A 29 0.18 -16.95 -7.52
C HIS A 29 1.56 -16.28 -7.50
N GLN A 30 2.06 -15.87 -8.66
CA GLN A 30 3.33 -15.16 -8.79
C GLN A 30 3.24 -13.73 -8.25
N LEU A 31 2.14 -13.02 -8.52
CA LEU A 31 1.89 -11.66 -8.01
C LEU A 31 1.69 -11.63 -6.49
N LEU A 32 1.23 -12.74 -5.91
CA LEU A 32 1.08 -12.91 -4.47
C LEU A 32 2.45 -13.15 -3.81
N ALA A 33 3.28 -14.02 -4.38
CA ALA A 33 4.56 -14.39 -3.78
C ALA A 33 5.68 -13.36 -4.02
N LEU A 34 5.69 -12.71 -5.19
CA LEU A 34 6.81 -11.87 -5.63
C LEU A 34 6.39 -10.42 -5.80
N ALA A 35 7.38 -9.53 -5.73
CA ALA A 35 7.27 -8.13 -6.17
C ALA A 35 7.64 -8.04 -7.66
N PRO A 36 6.70 -8.22 -8.61
CA PRO A 36 7.04 -8.24 -10.03
C PRO A 36 7.58 -6.86 -10.48
N PRO A 37 8.67 -6.82 -11.25
CA PRO A 37 9.09 -5.60 -11.91
C PRO A 37 7.97 -5.05 -12.80
N LYS A 38 7.86 -3.72 -12.91
CA LYS A 38 6.87 -3.05 -13.79
C LYS A 38 6.93 -3.56 -15.24
N LYS A 39 8.11 -3.95 -15.72
CA LYS A 39 8.32 -4.55 -17.05
C LYS A 39 7.55 -5.86 -17.22
N THR A 40 7.53 -6.72 -16.19
CA THR A 40 6.81 -8.00 -16.20
C THR A 40 5.31 -7.77 -16.25
N ILE A 41 4.79 -6.84 -15.44
CA ILE A 41 3.36 -6.46 -15.48
C ILE A 41 2.99 -5.97 -16.89
N ARG A 42 3.79 -5.06 -17.47
CA ARG A 42 3.56 -4.56 -18.83
C ARG A 42 3.58 -5.66 -19.89
N ALA A 43 4.44 -6.67 -19.75
CA ALA A 43 4.49 -7.81 -20.65
C ALA A 43 3.21 -8.67 -20.54
N LEU A 44 2.73 -8.94 -19.33
CA LEU A 44 1.47 -9.65 -19.10
C LEU A 44 0.27 -8.87 -19.67
N GLU A 45 0.23 -7.55 -19.45
CA GLU A 45 -0.79 -6.68 -20.02
C GLU A 45 -0.73 -6.64 -21.55
N LYS A 46 0.46 -6.70 -22.15
CA LYS A 46 0.63 -6.78 -23.61
C LYS A 46 -0.03 -8.05 -24.15
N ILE A 47 0.16 -9.19 -23.48
CA ILE A 47 -0.48 -10.47 -23.85
C ILE A 47 -2.01 -10.38 -23.71
N GLN A 48 -2.50 -9.87 -22.58
CA GLN A 48 -3.96 -9.70 -22.35
C GLN A 48 -4.59 -8.79 -23.39
N ARG A 49 -3.90 -7.70 -23.74
CA ARG A 49 -4.33 -6.71 -24.73
C ARG A 49 -4.32 -7.29 -26.14
N GLY A 50 -3.27 -8.02 -26.50
CA GLY A 50 -3.19 -8.71 -27.78
C GLY A 50 -4.31 -9.71 -27.95
N PHE A 51 -4.55 -10.52 -26.91
CA PHE A 51 -5.63 -11.48 -26.92
C PHE A 51 -6.99 -10.79 -27.09
N LEU A 52 -7.27 -9.78 -26.27
CA LEU A 52 -8.56 -9.06 -26.29
C LEU A 52 -8.87 -8.44 -27.65
N TRP A 53 -7.93 -7.67 -28.22
CA TRP A 53 -8.22 -6.87 -29.40
C TRP A 53 -7.88 -7.58 -30.72
N ALA A 54 -6.71 -8.20 -30.81
CA ALA A 54 -6.23 -8.82 -32.05
C ALA A 54 -6.47 -10.33 -32.13
N GLY A 55 -6.84 -10.99 -31.01
CA GLY A 55 -7.02 -12.44 -31.00
C GLY A 55 -5.68 -13.19 -31.16
N ARG A 56 -4.57 -12.56 -30.76
CA ARG A 56 -3.22 -13.14 -30.81
C ARG A 56 -2.33 -12.60 -29.69
N ALA A 57 -1.27 -13.31 -29.34
CA ALA A 57 -0.40 -12.91 -28.22
C ALA A 57 0.27 -11.53 -28.42
N GLU A 58 0.57 -11.16 -29.67
CA GLU A 58 1.18 -9.87 -30.01
C GLU A 58 0.20 -8.94 -30.74
N ALA A 59 -0.07 -7.79 -30.15
CA ALA A 59 -0.73 -6.68 -30.83
C ALA A 59 0.17 -5.44 -30.85
N ASN A 60 0.35 -4.88 -32.04
CA ASN A 60 0.87 -3.53 -32.24
C ASN A 60 -0.17 -2.49 -31.84
N GLY A 61 0.29 -1.26 -31.54
CA GLY A 61 -0.54 -0.16 -31.02
C GLY A 61 -1.79 0.13 -31.86
N GLY A 62 -1.71 -0.03 -33.19
CA GLY A 62 -2.83 0.19 -34.11
C GLY A 62 -4.01 -0.79 -33.97
N HIS A 63 -3.86 -1.89 -33.23
CA HIS A 63 -4.96 -2.83 -32.99
C HIS A 63 -5.77 -2.54 -31.72
N CYS A 64 -5.33 -1.57 -30.89
CA CYS A 64 -5.92 -1.32 -29.59
C CYS A 64 -6.74 -0.02 -29.61
N HIS A 65 -8.06 -0.13 -29.72
CA HIS A 65 -8.94 1.04 -29.81
C HIS A 65 -9.10 1.81 -28.48
N VAL A 66 -8.74 1.22 -27.34
CA VAL A 66 -8.96 1.80 -26.01
C VAL A 66 -7.70 1.71 -25.17
N ASN A 67 -7.37 2.79 -24.46
CA ASN A 67 -6.30 2.82 -23.46
C ASN A 67 -6.52 1.70 -22.42
N TRP A 68 -5.49 0.89 -22.20
CA TRP A 68 -5.55 -0.25 -21.28
C TRP A 68 -5.95 0.13 -19.85
N GLN A 69 -5.53 1.30 -19.38
CA GLN A 69 -5.93 1.81 -18.06
C GLN A 69 -7.43 2.08 -17.98
N ARG A 70 -8.11 2.43 -19.08
CA ARG A 70 -9.57 2.55 -19.12
C ARG A 70 -10.23 1.17 -19.16
N VAL A 71 -9.67 0.23 -19.94
CA VAL A 71 -10.14 -1.16 -20.00
C VAL A 71 -10.12 -1.84 -18.63
N ALA A 72 -9.06 -1.60 -17.85
CA ALA A 72 -8.86 -2.19 -16.54
C ALA A 72 -9.63 -1.49 -15.40
N ARG A 73 -10.42 -0.45 -15.69
CA ARG A 73 -11.31 0.15 -14.68
C ARG A 73 -12.45 -0.83 -14.32
N PRO A 74 -12.93 -0.77 -13.07
CA PRO A 74 -14.19 -1.40 -12.69
C PRO A 74 -15.35 -1.00 -13.62
N LEU A 75 -16.34 -1.88 -13.78
CA LEU A 75 -17.53 -1.59 -14.58
C LEU A 75 -18.26 -0.32 -14.12
N PRO A 76 -18.44 -0.06 -12.80
CA PRO A 76 -19.06 1.18 -12.33
C PRO A 76 -18.31 2.45 -12.72
N LEU A 77 -17.02 2.35 -13.06
CA LEU A 77 -16.17 3.48 -13.46
C LEU A 77 -15.97 3.54 -14.99
N GLY A 78 -16.85 2.89 -15.76
CA GLY A 78 -16.86 2.89 -17.23
C GLY A 78 -15.77 2.05 -17.88
N GLY A 79 -15.18 1.10 -17.15
CA GLY A 79 -14.22 0.14 -17.70
C GLY A 79 -14.85 -1.18 -18.13
N LEU A 80 -14.03 -2.10 -18.64
CA LEU A 80 -14.47 -3.45 -19.05
C LEU A 80 -14.37 -4.48 -17.90
N GLY A 81 -13.91 -4.06 -16.73
CA GLY A 81 -13.71 -4.93 -15.57
C GLY A 81 -12.57 -5.93 -15.74
N VAL A 82 -11.61 -5.65 -16.62
CA VAL A 82 -10.35 -6.39 -16.63
C VAL A 82 -9.57 -6.01 -15.38
N ARG A 83 -8.93 -6.99 -14.74
CA ARG A 83 -8.21 -6.75 -13.50
C ARG A 83 -6.87 -6.07 -13.77
N ASP A 84 -6.66 -4.90 -13.16
CA ASP A 84 -5.37 -4.22 -13.16
C ASP A 84 -4.35 -5.05 -12.36
N LEU A 85 -3.37 -5.61 -13.07
CA LEU A 85 -2.38 -6.52 -12.47
C LEU A 85 -1.44 -5.81 -11.49
N GLY A 86 -1.16 -4.52 -11.69
CA GLY A 86 -0.34 -3.73 -10.79
C GLY A 86 -1.05 -3.50 -9.46
N ARG A 87 -2.29 -3.01 -9.51
CA ARG A 87 -3.13 -2.83 -8.31
C ARG A 87 -3.43 -4.16 -7.61
N THR A 88 -3.63 -5.22 -8.39
CA THR A 88 -3.84 -6.57 -7.83
C THR A 88 -2.59 -7.06 -7.11
N SER A 89 -1.40 -6.89 -7.68
CA SER A 89 -0.16 -7.28 -7.01
C SER A 89 0.03 -6.50 -5.71
N LEU A 90 -0.17 -5.17 -5.76
CA LEU A 90 -0.15 -4.30 -4.58
C LEU A 90 -1.10 -4.83 -3.48
N ALA A 91 -2.34 -5.14 -3.84
CA ALA A 91 -3.36 -5.63 -2.91
C ALA A 91 -3.12 -7.06 -2.42
N LEU A 92 -2.57 -7.96 -3.23
CA LEU A 92 -2.24 -9.32 -2.79
C LEU A 92 -1.06 -9.30 -1.80
N ARG A 93 -0.09 -8.42 -2.01
CA ARG A 93 1.10 -8.35 -1.17
C ARG A 93 0.84 -7.78 0.22
N THR A 94 -0.25 -7.05 0.45
CA THR A 94 -0.64 -6.63 1.80
C THR A 94 -0.97 -7.79 2.73
N ARG A 95 -1.34 -8.96 2.20
CA ARG A 95 -1.51 -10.20 2.99
C ARG A 95 -0.26 -10.54 3.80
N TRP A 96 0.92 -10.32 3.24
CA TRP A 96 2.18 -10.59 3.93
C TRP A 96 2.47 -9.56 5.04
N LEU A 97 2.11 -8.29 4.83
CA LEU A 97 2.17 -7.25 5.89
C LEU A 97 1.21 -7.55 7.04
N TRP A 98 0.05 -8.13 6.73
CA TRP A 98 -0.90 -8.60 7.74
C TRP A 98 -0.30 -9.75 8.55
N PHE A 99 0.18 -10.81 7.88
CA PHE A 99 0.76 -11.97 8.56
C PHE A 99 2.01 -11.66 9.37
N SER A 100 2.85 -10.72 8.93
CA SER A 100 4.00 -10.28 9.73
C SER A 100 3.60 -9.66 11.07
N ARG A 101 2.34 -9.26 11.24
CA ARG A 101 1.81 -8.64 12.46
C ARG A 101 0.90 -9.55 13.28
N THR A 102 0.19 -10.47 12.64
CA THR A 102 -0.83 -11.27 13.34
C THR A 102 -0.42 -12.71 13.63
N ASP A 103 0.62 -13.23 12.97
CA ASP A 103 0.97 -14.64 13.12
C ASP A 103 2.50 -14.85 13.10
N SER A 104 3.09 -14.73 14.29
CA SER A 104 4.52 -14.95 14.55
C SER A 104 4.91 -16.43 14.62
N THR A 105 3.94 -17.36 14.59
CA THR A 105 4.18 -18.79 14.82
C THR A 105 4.38 -19.60 13.54
N ARG A 106 4.12 -19.01 12.38
CA ARG A 106 4.15 -19.71 11.09
C ARG A 106 5.55 -19.83 10.54
N ALA A 107 5.74 -20.78 9.63
CA ALA A 107 7.00 -21.01 8.93
C ALA A 107 7.53 -19.80 8.13
N TRP A 108 6.68 -18.82 7.82
CA TRP A 108 7.07 -17.58 7.15
C TRP A 108 7.39 -16.43 8.12
N ALA A 109 7.29 -16.64 9.43
CA ALA A 109 7.74 -15.67 10.41
C ALA A 109 9.26 -15.47 10.30
N GLY A 110 9.69 -14.22 10.19
CA GLY A 110 11.11 -13.87 10.02
C GLY A 110 11.61 -13.89 8.56
N LEU A 111 10.76 -14.19 7.57
CA LEU A 111 11.12 -13.91 6.18
C LEU A 111 11.36 -12.41 5.99
N ASP A 112 12.47 -12.06 5.35
CA ASP A 112 12.78 -10.68 4.98
C ASP A 112 11.90 -10.22 3.81
N LEU A 113 10.65 -9.90 4.14
CA LEU A 113 9.66 -9.44 3.19
C LEU A 113 9.85 -7.95 2.95
N GLN A 114 10.39 -7.63 1.78
CA GLN A 114 10.60 -6.25 1.35
C GLN A 114 9.29 -5.64 0.83
N PHE A 115 8.86 -4.55 1.46
CA PHE A 115 7.67 -3.79 1.07
C PHE A 115 8.03 -2.36 0.69
N THR A 116 7.52 -1.94 -0.46
CA THR A 116 7.60 -0.57 -0.96
C THR A 116 6.79 0.40 -0.10
N ALA A 117 7.06 1.70 -0.24
CA ALA A 117 6.29 2.73 0.44
C ALA A 117 4.81 2.71 0.03
N GLU A 118 4.51 2.40 -1.23
CA GLU A 118 3.14 2.29 -1.75
C GLU A 118 2.38 1.13 -1.10
N GLU A 119 3.01 -0.04 -0.93
CA GLU A 119 2.42 -1.20 -0.25
C GLU A 119 2.10 -0.90 1.22
N ARG A 120 3.02 -0.24 1.92
CA ARG A 120 2.81 0.17 3.30
C ARG A 120 1.69 1.20 3.41
N ALA A 121 1.67 2.20 2.54
CA ALA A 121 0.62 3.20 2.51
C ALA A 121 -0.76 2.58 2.26
N PHE A 122 -0.87 1.68 1.28
CA PHE A 122 -2.12 0.98 0.98
C PHE A 122 -2.57 0.08 2.15
N PHE A 123 -1.65 -0.67 2.76
CA PHE A 123 -1.94 -1.47 3.96
C PHE A 123 -2.46 -0.60 5.10
N PHE A 124 -1.78 0.50 5.42
CA PHE A 124 -2.19 1.37 6.52
C PHE A 124 -3.44 2.21 6.24
N ALA A 125 -3.78 2.45 4.96
CA ALA A 125 -5.05 3.08 4.59
C ALA A 125 -6.25 2.13 4.71
N SER A 126 -6.00 0.81 4.72
CA SER A 126 -7.04 -0.23 4.75
C SER A 126 -7.09 -1.01 6.07
N THR A 127 -6.23 -0.70 7.03
CA THR A 127 -6.15 -1.40 8.32
C THR A 127 -6.03 -0.42 9.48
N THR A 128 -6.52 -0.85 10.64
CA THR A 128 -6.41 -0.10 11.90
C THR A 128 -5.67 -0.96 12.92
N MET A 129 -4.77 -0.34 13.70
CA MET A 129 -4.11 -1.01 14.81
C MET A 129 -4.97 -0.90 16.07
N GLN A 130 -5.23 -2.02 16.73
CA GLN A 130 -5.80 -2.04 18.08
C GLN A 130 -4.69 -2.41 19.06
N LEU A 131 -4.46 -1.55 20.04
CA LEU A 131 -3.42 -1.75 21.03
C LEU A 131 -3.92 -2.72 22.11
N GLY A 132 -3.31 -3.91 22.19
CA GLY A 132 -3.49 -4.84 23.31
C GLY A 132 -2.61 -4.45 24.50
N ASN A 133 -1.81 -5.38 24.99
CA ASN A 133 -0.79 -5.13 26.04
C ASN A 133 0.39 -4.24 25.58
N GLY A 134 0.46 -3.89 24.29
CA GLY A 134 1.48 -3.02 23.73
C GLY A 134 2.84 -3.68 23.45
N THR A 135 2.99 -5.00 23.62
CA THR A 135 4.28 -5.69 23.41
C THR A 135 4.59 -5.96 21.95
N GLU A 136 3.58 -6.02 21.08
CA GLU A 136 3.73 -6.33 19.64
C GLU A 136 3.76 -5.07 18.75
N ALA A 137 3.30 -3.93 19.27
CA ALA A 137 3.26 -2.67 18.54
C ALA A 137 4.57 -1.89 18.74
N LEU A 138 5.19 -1.43 17.65
CA LEU A 138 6.38 -0.57 17.70
C LEU A 138 6.00 0.88 17.97
N PHE A 139 6.54 1.46 19.04
CA PHE A 139 6.22 2.80 19.52
C PHE A 139 6.42 3.88 18.45
N TRP A 140 7.53 3.80 17.70
CA TRP A 140 7.91 4.84 16.73
C TRP A 140 7.38 4.61 15.31
N GLU A 141 7.07 3.37 14.95
CA GLU A 141 6.76 2.96 13.57
C GLU A 141 5.27 2.70 13.34
N ASP A 142 4.58 2.08 14.30
CA ASP A 142 3.20 1.66 14.11
C ASP A 142 2.18 2.79 14.40
N ARG A 143 1.00 2.69 13.78
CA ARG A 143 -0.08 3.68 13.84
C ARG A 143 -1.00 3.50 15.03
N TRP A 144 -0.44 3.51 16.24
CA TRP A 144 -1.17 3.23 17.48
C TRP A 144 -1.79 4.46 18.16
N ILE A 145 -1.49 5.68 17.68
CA ILE A 145 -2.01 6.94 18.25
C ILE A 145 -3.12 7.48 17.36
N GLY A 146 -4.37 7.12 17.64
CA GLY A 146 -5.52 7.58 16.85
C GLY A 146 -5.41 7.23 15.36
N GLY A 147 -4.83 6.06 15.03
CA GLY A 147 -4.59 5.63 13.66
C GLY A 147 -3.40 6.31 12.97
N ARG A 148 -2.57 7.04 13.72
CA ARG A 148 -1.34 7.69 13.23
C ARG A 148 -0.11 7.21 13.99
N SER A 149 1.04 7.29 13.35
CA SER A 149 2.34 6.97 13.95
C SER A 149 3.05 8.23 14.45
N VAL A 150 4.09 8.06 15.27
CA VAL A 150 4.87 9.21 15.77
C VAL A 150 5.57 9.96 14.64
N CYS A 151 6.01 9.29 13.57
CA CYS A 151 6.61 9.97 12.42
C CYS A 151 5.62 10.85 11.66
N GLU A 152 4.32 10.54 11.70
CA GLU A 152 3.26 11.33 11.08
C GLU A 152 2.80 12.51 11.96
N ILE A 153 2.93 12.37 13.28
CA ILE A 153 2.52 13.40 14.25
C ILE A 153 3.67 14.39 14.50
N ALA A 154 4.88 13.87 14.69
CA ALA A 154 6.07 14.63 15.08
C ALA A 154 7.30 14.18 14.26
N PRO A 155 7.37 14.49 12.94
CA PRO A 155 8.44 14.04 12.07
C PRO A 155 9.84 14.51 12.49
N LEU A 156 9.93 15.71 13.09
CA LEU A 156 11.19 16.25 13.60
C LEU A 156 11.70 15.48 14.82
N LEU A 157 10.80 15.10 15.74
CA LEU A 157 11.13 14.24 16.87
C LEU A 157 11.59 12.88 16.38
N TYR A 158 10.86 12.28 15.44
CA TYR A 158 11.20 10.99 14.85
C TYR A 158 12.58 10.99 14.18
N ALA A 159 12.96 12.10 13.53
CA ALA A 159 14.29 12.25 12.93
C ALA A 159 15.43 12.14 13.95
N CYS A 160 15.22 12.57 15.19
CA CYS A 160 16.17 12.47 16.30
C CYS A 160 16.32 11.05 16.88
N ILE A 161 15.45 10.10 16.51
CA ILE A 161 15.50 8.74 17.05
C ILE A 161 16.47 7.88 16.22
N PRO A 162 17.43 7.15 16.81
CA PRO A 162 18.27 6.21 16.06
C PRO A 162 17.44 5.12 15.37
N LYS A 163 17.76 4.77 14.12
CA LYS A 163 17.03 3.75 13.33
C LYS A 163 16.84 2.42 14.09
N ARG A 164 17.82 2.02 14.89
CA ARG A 164 17.75 0.81 15.73
C ARG A 164 16.65 0.89 16.78
N ARG A 165 16.49 2.04 17.46
CA ARG A 165 15.45 2.24 18.48
C ARG A 165 14.05 2.21 17.88
N ARG A 166 13.88 2.79 16.69
CA ARG A 166 12.60 2.80 15.97
C ARG A 166 12.05 1.40 15.71
N LYS A 167 12.95 0.45 15.38
CA LYS A 167 12.59 -0.95 15.06
C LYS A 167 12.46 -1.89 16.27
N LEU A 168 12.88 -1.46 17.46
CA LEU A 168 12.93 -2.33 18.65
C LEU A 168 11.99 -1.86 19.77
N ARG A 169 11.73 -0.56 19.87
CA ARG A 169 10.95 -0.02 20.98
C ARG A 169 9.48 -0.41 20.82
N THR A 170 8.97 -1.24 21.73
CA THR A 170 7.54 -1.56 21.81
C THR A 170 6.78 -0.43 22.50
N VAL A 171 5.47 -0.37 22.31
CA VAL A 171 4.60 0.62 22.98
C VAL A 171 4.62 0.39 24.50
N ALA A 172 4.56 -0.86 24.94
CA ALA A 172 4.67 -1.23 26.36
C ALA A 172 5.97 -0.71 26.98
N ASP A 173 7.12 -1.02 26.36
CA ASP A 173 8.43 -0.60 26.87
C ASP A 173 8.63 0.91 26.79
N GLY A 174 8.06 1.56 25.77
CA GLY A 174 8.17 3.01 25.58
C GLY A 174 7.44 3.78 26.66
N LEU A 175 6.20 3.38 26.94
CA LEU A 175 5.35 4.00 27.95
C LEU A 175 5.82 3.69 29.37
N GLN A 176 6.43 2.52 29.60
CA GLN A 176 6.97 2.17 30.91
C GLN A 176 8.01 3.20 31.36
N ALA A 177 7.71 3.91 32.45
CA ALA A 177 8.56 4.94 33.03
C ALA A 177 9.08 5.99 32.03
N ASN A 178 8.28 6.31 31.00
CA ASN A 178 8.63 7.25 29.93
C ASN A 178 9.98 6.93 29.24
N GLN A 179 10.33 5.65 29.11
CA GLN A 179 11.59 5.24 28.48
C GLN A 179 11.72 5.68 27.01
N TRP A 180 10.60 5.91 26.32
CA TRP A 180 10.61 6.46 24.97
C TRP A 180 11.44 7.75 24.87
N ALA A 181 11.42 8.60 25.90
CA ALA A 181 12.16 9.86 25.91
C ALA A 181 13.69 9.66 25.85
N ARG A 182 14.19 8.51 26.35
CA ARG A 182 15.61 8.15 26.31
C ARG A 182 16.09 7.76 24.90
N ASP A 183 15.16 7.49 23.98
CA ASP A 183 15.51 7.17 22.60
C ASP A 183 15.85 8.43 21.77
N ILE A 184 15.57 9.62 22.30
CA ILE A 184 15.81 10.90 21.62
C ILE A 184 17.30 11.24 21.67
N HIS A 185 17.94 11.31 20.50
CA HIS A 185 19.33 11.73 20.38
C HIS A 185 19.43 13.15 19.79
N GLY A 186 20.27 13.98 20.39
CA GLY A 186 20.50 15.36 19.98
C GLY A 186 19.63 16.38 20.72
N THR A 187 19.98 17.66 20.61
CA THR A 187 19.16 18.75 21.11
C THR A 187 17.94 18.89 20.20
N ILE A 188 16.75 18.55 20.69
CA ILE A 188 15.52 19.08 20.11
C ILE A 188 15.65 20.59 20.26
N GLY A 189 15.99 21.30 19.18
CA GLY A 189 16.21 22.73 19.22
C GLY A 189 14.98 23.42 19.82
N ILE A 190 15.08 23.82 21.09
CA ILE A 190 14.04 24.51 21.87
C ILE A 190 13.60 25.81 21.15
N GLN A 191 14.36 26.28 20.15
CA GLN A 191 13.99 27.42 19.31
C GLN A 191 12.80 27.19 18.37
N ARG A 192 12.33 25.95 18.07
CA ARG A 192 11.19 25.75 17.15
C ARG A 192 9.84 25.51 17.82
N LEU A 193 9.79 25.04 19.07
CA LEU A 193 8.53 24.90 19.81
C LEU A 193 7.86 26.27 20.07
N ARG A 194 8.64 27.36 20.13
CA ARG A 194 8.11 28.73 20.22
C ARG A 194 7.42 29.23 18.94
N LEU A 195 7.74 28.66 17.77
CA LEU A 195 7.10 29.07 16.52
C LEU A 195 5.73 28.42 16.31
N GLN A 196 5.46 27.28 16.97
CA GLN A 196 4.20 26.57 16.84
C GLN A 196 3.15 26.99 17.89
N GLN A 197 3.58 27.57 19.02
CA GLN A 197 2.67 28.26 19.96
C GLN A 197 2.29 29.69 19.51
N ARG A 198 3.06 30.31 18.60
CA ARG A 198 2.71 31.65 18.07
C ARG A 198 1.63 31.62 16.98
N SER A 199 1.45 30.49 16.29
CA SER A 199 0.40 30.32 15.28
C SER A 199 -0.97 29.93 15.86
N THR A 200 -1.05 29.57 17.14
CA THR A 200 -2.31 29.19 17.82
C THR A 200 -2.86 30.29 18.74
N LEU A 201 -2.23 31.48 18.77
CA LEU A 201 -2.67 32.63 19.58
C LEU A 201 -3.26 33.79 18.76
N ASP A 202 -3.60 33.55 17.48
CA ASP A 202 -4.29 34.55 16.64
C ASP A 202 -5.67 34.05 16.16
N VAL A 203 -6.40 33.40 17.06
CA VAL A 203 -7.86 33.28 16.94
C VAL A 203 -8.44 34.03 18.14
N ARG A 204 -8.66 35.34 17.96
CA ARG A 204 -9.46 36.14 18.88
C ARG A 204 -10.88 35.55 18.96
N PRO A 205 -11.47 35.43 20.16
CA PRO A 205 -12.88 35.11 20.29
C PRO A 205 -13.70 36.33 19.84
N ALA A 206 -14.61 36.13 18.88
CA ALA A 206 -15.68 37.06 18.64
C ALA A 206 -16.59 37.05 19.87
N HIS A 207 -16.57 38.13 20.63
CA HIS A 207 -17.56 38.41 21.66
C HIS A 207 -18.91 38.70 21.00
N GLU A 208 -19.92 37.93 21.40
CA GLU A 208 -21.28 38.43 21.56
C GLU A 208 -21.26 39.63 22.51
N ASP A 209 -21.85 40.76 22.09
CA ASP A 209 -22.87 41.45 22.89
C ASP A 209 -23.57 42.58 22.10
N GLN A 210 -24.90 42.47 22.06
CA GLN A 210 -25.92 43.54 22.14
C GLN A 210 -26.05 44.57 20.99
N ARG A 211 -27.06 44.35 20.12
CA ARG A 211 -28.37 45.05 20.15
C ARG A 211 -29.36 44.43 19.17
#